data_AF-A0A9P1DUZ2-F1
#
_entry.id   AF-A0A9P1DUZ2-F1
#
_cell.length_a   1.000
_cell.length_b   1.000
_cell.length_c   1.000
_cell.angle_alpha   90.00
_cell.angle_beta   90.00
_cell.angle_gamma   90.00
#
_symmetry.space_group_name_H-M   'P 1'
#
loop_
_entity.id
_entity.type
_entity.pdbx_description
1 polymer ?
#
loop_
_entity_poly.entity_id
_entity_poly.type
_entity_poly.pdbx_seq_one_letter_code
_entity_poly.pdbx_strand_id
1 'polypeptide(L)'
;MVGINASALTVRDCWLTAILGGQKSLEVRKYPTKLRGIIGLIKAGDSQIYGTVSIVSCRWYTFEELKGLEKAHRIPEESLQTFCGTSGAYAWELQCPRPIPGIRIARKPGSVNWVRLDKGAKKKLEDATSKQHRRRVKGKQGDGCSMLTPAKRTFNEDPSSQVPGPDPLPQVADSQACPAEKLAVAIASRRQMQTRNPSGTSVPSTECQECHVPKSDRRMWYVDRVTGKVMGTRCISCKRLRWLARKAQRRSSVVCSGVDVD
;
A
#
# COMPACT_ATOMS: atom_id res chain seq x y z
N MET A 1 -12.22 1.77 25.76
CA MET A 1 -11.00 1.29 25.06
C MET A 1 -11.35 1.10 23.59
N VAL A 2 -10.56 1.67 22.66
CA VAL A 2 -10.75 1.39 21.23
C VAL A 2 -10.36 -0.06 20.98
N GLY A 3 -11.31 -0.90 20.60
CA GLY A 3 -11.07 -2.32 20.32
C GLY A 3 -10.18 -2.51 19.09
N ILE A 4 -9.45 -3.63 19.05
CA ILE A 4 -8.67 -4.02 17.87
C ILE A 4 -9.62 -4.53 16.78
N ASN A 5 -9.48 -4.02 15.56
CA ASN A 5 -10.21 -4.52 14.40
C ASN A 5 -9.66 -5.88 13.99
N ALA A 6 -10.54 -6.74 13.45
CA ALA A 6 -10.16 -8.03 12.87
C ALA A 6 -9.56 -7.88 11.45
N SER A 7 -8.89 -6.77 11.17
CA SER A 7 -8.33 -6.45 9.85
C SER A 7 -6.87 -6.03 9.98
N ALA A 8 -6.05 -6.51 9.06
CA ALA A 8 -4.66 -6.13 8.95
C ALA A 8 -4.33 -5.64 7.54
N LEU A 9 -3.59 -4.55 7.47
CA LEU A 9 -3.18 -3.91 6.22
C LEU A 9 -1.87 -4.53 5.74
N THR A 10 -1.82 -4.87 4.45
CA THR A 10 -0.57 -5.31 3.81
C THR A 10 0.19 -4.10 3.28
N VAL A 11 1.44 -3.97 3.68
CA VAL A 11 2.32 -2.82 3.37
C VAL A 11 3.67 -3.34 2.85
N ARG A 12 4.31 -2.63 1.92
CA ARG A 12 5.68 -2.96 1.48
C ARG A 12 6.65 -2.77 2.65
N ASP A 13 7.74 -3.54 2.66
CA ASP A 13 8.69 -3.59 3.78
C ASP A 13 9.25 -2.23 4.20
N CYS A 14 9.78 -1.45 3.26
CA CYS A 14 10.32 -0.12 3.56
C CYS A 14 9.30 0.83 4.22
N TRP A 15 8.03 0.75 3.80
CA TRP A 15 6.97 1.56 4.38
C TRP A 15 6.46 1.01 5.71
N LEU A 16 6.44 -0.31 5.86
CA LEU A 16 6.11 -0.95 7.13
C LEU A 16 7.08 -0.49 8.23
N THR A 17 8.38 -0.53 7.94
CA THR A 17 9.43 -0.06 8.85
C THR A 17 9.29 1.43 9.15
N ALA A 18 9.05 2.27 8.13
CA ALA A 18 8.83 3.70 8.33
C ALA A 18 7.60 4.01 9.20
N ILE A 19 6.50 3.28 9.02
CA ILE A 19 5.28 3.44 9.84
C ILE A 19 5.55 3.01 11.28
N LEU A 20 6.12 1.81 11.48
CA LEU A 20 6.38 1.25 12.81
C LEU A 20 7.46 2.03 13.58
N GLY A 21 8.40 2.65 12.87
CA GLY A 21 9.38 3.59 13.41
C GLY A 21 8.86 5.02 13.61
N GLY A 22 7.58 5.28 13.32
CA GLY A 22 6.95 6.59 13.51
C GLY A 22 7.36 7.67 12.51
N GLN A 23 8.11 7.31 11.46
CA GLN A 23 8.57 8.25 10.43
C GLN A 23 7.52 8.54 9.35
N LYS A 24 6.56 7.62 9.17
CA LYS A 24 5.46 7.72 8.20
C LYS A 24 4.12 7.65 8.92
N SER A 25 3.39 8.75 8.92
CA SER A 25 2.07 8.91 9.55
C SER A 25 0.92 8.91 8.54
N LEU A 26 1.20 9.04 7.24
CA LEU A 26 0.20 8.98 6.17
C LEU A 26 0.44 7.80 5.24
N GLU A 27 -0.56 6.93 5.10
CA GLU A 27 -0.57 5.83 4.12
C GLU A 27 -1.40 6.21 2.90
N VAL A 28 -0.79 6.19 1.71
CA VAL A 28 -1.41 6.64 0.46
C VAL A 28 -1.97 5.44 -0.31
N ARG A 29 -3.25 5.49 -0.71
CA ARG A 29 -3.98 4.42 -1.39
C ARG A 29 -4.95 4.96 -2.44
N LYS A 30 -5.25 4.16 -3.47
CA LYS A 30 -6.23 4.54 -4.50
C LYS A 30 -7.68 4.49 -4.06
N TYR A 31 -7.99 3.76 -2.99
CA TYR A 31 -9.35 3.57 -2.51
C TYR A 31 -9.46 4.04 -1.06
N PRO A 32 -10.61 4.58 -0.66
CA PRO A 32 -10.85 4.96 0.72
C PRO A 32 -11.00 3.72 1.60
N THR A 33 -10.89 3.91 2.91
CA THR A 33 -11.27 2.90 3.90
C THR A 33 -12.28 3.45 4.89
N LYS A 34 -13.29 2.64 5.21
CA LYS A 34 -14.24 2.90 6.30
C LYS A 34 -13.73 2.43 7.66
N LEU A 35 -12.63 1.66 7.69
CA LEU A 35 -12.06 1.15 8.92
C LEU A 35 -11.49 2.31 9.76
N ARG A 36 -11.76 2.28 11.06
CA ARG A 36 -11.24 3.21 12.07
C ARG A 36 -10.80 2.44 13.31
N GLY A 37 -9.83 3.00 14.03
CA GLY A 37 -9.24 2.36 15.21
C GLY A 37 -8.08 1.43 14.86
N ILE A 38 -7.74 0.54 15.81
CA ILE A 38 -6.51 -0.23 15.76
C ILE A 38 -6.60 -1.35 14.72
N ILE A 39 -5.60 -1.47 13.86
CA ILE A 39 -5.44 -2.53 12.85
C ILE A 39 -4.06 -3.17 12.98
N GLY A 40 -3.90 -4.39 12.46
CA GLY A 40 -2.59 -5.01 12.29
C GLY A 40 -1.86 -4.52 11.03
N LEU A 41 -0.53 -4.62 11.01
CA LEU A 41 0.29 -4.38 9.82
C LEU A 41 1.07 -5.64 9.44
N ILE A 42 1.03 -5.99 8.15
CA ILE A 42 1.66 -7.18 7.57
C ILE A 42 2.59 -6.73 6.44
N LYS A 43 3.78 -7.33 6.37
CA LYS A 43 4.68 -7.14 5.22
C LYS A 43 4.12 -7.81 3.98
N ALA A 44 4.18 -7.15 2.84
CA ALA A 44 3.78 -7.72 1.55
C ALA A 44 4.54 -9.03 1.28
N GLY A 45 3.81 -10.09 0.90
CA GLY A 45 4.36 -11.43 0.71
C GLY A 45 4.40 -12.30 1.97
N ASP A 46 4.35 -11.71 3.16
CA ASP A 46 4.46 -12.46 4.40
C ASP A 46 3.10 -12.86 4.99
N SER A 47 3.13 -13.76 5.97
CA SER A 47 1.96 -14.18 6.75
C SER A 47 2.15 -13.91 8.24
N GLN A 48 2.76 -12.75 8.57
CA GLN A 48 3.04 -12.33 9.93
C GLN A 48 2.64 -10.86 10.14
N ILE A 49 2.00 -10.58 11.29
CA ILE A 49 1.70 -9.22 11.74
C ILE A 49 2.91 -8.69 12.51
N TYR A 50 3.49 -7.59 12.05
CA TYR A 50 4.70 -6.97 12.62
C TYR A 50 4.40 -5.83 13.59
N GLY A 51 3.16 -5.34 13.64
CA GLY A 51 2.77 -4.32 14.59
C GLY A 51 1.33 -3.88 14.41
N THR A 52 0.97 -2.84 15.14
CA THR A 52 -0.36 -2.21 15.05
C THR A 52 -0.24 -0.71 14.86
N VAL A 53 -1.28 -0.13 14.25
CA VAL A 53 -1.50 1.32 14.14
C VAL A 53 -2.99 1.60 14.29
N SER A 54 -3.35 2.82 14.66
CA SER A 54 -4.74 3.29 14.63
C SER A 54 -4.99 4.11 13.36
N ILE A 55 -6.02 3.77 12.60
CA ILE A 55 -6.53 4.63 11.52
C ILE A 55 -7.49 5.64 12.14
N VAL A 56 -7.13 6.92 12.09
CA VAL A 56 -7.95 8.00 12.67
C VAL A 56 -8.75 8.76 11.61
N SER A 57 -8.19 8.94 10.42
CA SER A 57 -8.84 9.66 9.34
C SER A 57 -8.51 9.05 7.98
N CYS A 58 -9.36 9.31 6.98
CA CYS A 58 -9.13 8.93 5.59
C CYS A 58 -9.75 10.03 4.73
N ARG A 59 -8.93 10.70 3.92
CA ARG A 59 -9.35 11.83 3.07
C ARG A 59 -8.73 11.70 1.68
N TRP A 60 -9.41 12.22 0.68
CA TRP A 60 -8.87 12.33 -0.67
C TRP A 60 -8.01 13.59 -0.77
N TYR A 61 -6.94 13.50 -1.54
CA TYR A 61 -6.01 14.59 -1.83
C TYR A 61 -5.62 14.57 -3.30
N THR A 62 -5.43 15.75 -3.87
CA THR A 62 -4.77 15.98 -5.16
C THR A 62 -3.29 15.57 -5.11
N PHE A 63 -2.65 15.52 -6.28
CA PHE A 63 -1.20 15.32 -6.36
C PHE A 63 -0.43 16.45 -5.65
N GLU A 64 -0.81 17.71 -5.88
CA GLU A 64 -0.12 18.87 -5.30
C GLU A 64 -0.25 18.91 -3.77
N GLU A 65 -1.43 18.59 -3.22
CA GLU A 65 -1.59 18.50 -1.78
C GLU A 65 -0.76 17.36 -1.17
N LEU A 66 -0.70 16.19 -1.84
CA LEU A 66 0.14 15.10 -1.36
C LEU A 66 1.62 15.44 -1.45
N LYS A 67 2.06 16.11 -2.52
CA LYS A 67 3.44 16.58 -2.67
C LYS A 67 3.86 17.46 -1.50
N GLY A 68 2.98 18.36 -1.04
CA GLY A 68 3.22 19.18 0.17
C GLY A 68 3.31 18.37 1.48
N LEU A 69 2.88 17.11 1.49
CA LEU A 69 2.85 16.21 2.65
C LEU A 69 3.93 15.12 2.59
N GLU A 70 4.99 15.30 1.79
CA GLU A 70 6.06 14.31 1.62
C GLU A 70 6.68 13.86 2.94
N LYS A 71 6.88 14.76 3.91
CA LYS A 71 7.42 14.39 5.23
C LYS A 71 6.54 13.40 5.99
N ALA A 72 5.23 13.41 5.76
CA ALA A 72 4.27 12.55 6.44
C ALA A 72 4.08 11.20 5.73
N HIS A 73 4.12 11.16 4.39
CA HIS A 73 3.95 9.91 3.64
C HIS A 73 5.26 9.29 3.13
N ARG A 74 6.37 10.03 3.08
CA ARG A 74 7.73 9.60 2.70
C ARG A 74 7.88 9.02 1.29
N ILE A 75 6.93 9.29 0.39
CA ILE A 75 6.98 8.78 -0.99
C ILE A 75 7.66 9.85 -1.83
N PRO A 76 8.76 9.54 -2.55
CA PRO A 76 9.41 10.50 -3.44
C PRO A 76 8.45 11.03 -4.49
N GLU A 77 8.61 12.30 -4.88
CA GLU A 77 7.70 12.98 -5.82
C GLU A 77 7.48 12.18 -7.12
N GLU A 78 8.53 11.66 -7.75
CA GLU A 78 8.43 10.89 -9.00
C GLU A 78 7.54 9.64 -8.85
N SER A 79 7.71 8.93 -7.73
CA SER A 79 6.91 7.75 -7.39
C SER A 79 5.47 8.13 -7.05
N LEU A 80 5.28 9.26 -6.37
CA LEU A 80 3.97 9.81 -6.04
C LEU A 80 3.22 10.23 -7.31
N GLN A 81 3.89 10.89 -8.26
CA GLN A 81 3.31 11.33 -9.52
C GLN A 81 2.86 10.13 -10.35
N THR A 82 3.71 9.10 -10.46
CA THR A 82 3.37 7.85 -11.14
C THR A 82 2.18 7.16 -10.47
N PHE A 83 2.11 7.18 -9.14
CA PHE A 83 1.03 6.56 -8.39
C PHE A 83 -0.29 7.34 -8.51
N CYS A 84 -0.28 8.64 -8.24
CA CYS A 84 -1.47 9.50 -8.25
C CYS A 84 -2.00 9.73 -9.66
N GLY A 85 -1.13 9.87 -10.65
CA GLY A 85 -1.51 10.36 -11.98
C GLY A 85 -2.28 11.68 -11.85
N THR A 86 -3.32 11.86 -12.68
CA THR A 86 -4.17 13.05 -12.68
C THR A 86 -5.29 13.03 -11.63
N SER A 87 -5.50 11.90 -10.94
CA SER A 87 -6.70 11.64 -10.12
C SER A 87 -6.47 11.75 -8.61
N GLY A 88 -5.25 12.04 -8.18
CA GLY A 88 -4.89 12.06 -6.76
C GLY A 88 -4.95 10.68 -6.10
N ALA A 89 -5.09 10.68 -4.78
CA ALA A 89 -5.21 9.47 -3.96
C ALA A 89 -5.84 9.76 -2.59
N TYR A 90 -6.25 8.71 -1.89
CA TYR A 90 -6.63 8.78 -0.50
C TYR A 90 -5.41 8.66 0.40
N ALA A 91 -5.31 9.51 1.42
CA ALA A 91 -4.34 9.35 2.49
C ALA A 91 -5.06 8.94 3.78
N TRP A 92 -4.54 7.90 4.42
CA TRP A 92 -5.04 7.38 5.69
C TRP A 92 -4.08 7.82 6.78
N GLU A 93 -4.60 8.53 7.77
CA GLU A 93 -3.82 8.99 8.90
C GLU A 93 -3.66 7.88 9.92
N LEU A 94 -2.40 7.58 10.23
CA LEU A 94 -1.96 6.53 11.11
C LEU A 94 -1.39 7.13 12.39
N GLN A 95 -1.84 6.62 13.53
CA GLN A 95 -1.38 7.05 14.84
C GLN A 95 -1.00 5.86 15.72
N CYS A 96 -0.22 6.15 16.76
CA CYS A 96 0.18 5.18 17.79
C CYS A 96 0.79 3.88 17.22
N PRO A 97 1.83 3.95 16.36
CA PRO A 97 2.51 2.76 15.87
C PRO A 97 3.09 1.96 17.04
N ARG A 98 2.86 0.65 17.02
CA ARG A 98 3.36 -0.29 18.03
C ARG A 98 3.94 -1.52 17.34
N PRO A 99 5.27 -1.61 17.20
CA PRO A 99 5.93 -2.82 16.72
C PRO A 99 5.67 -3.98 17.69
N ILE A 100 5.55 -5.20 17.19
CA ILE A 100 5.41 -6.42 18.00
C ILE A 100 6.37 -7.51 17.48
N PRO A 101 6.73 -8.53 18.28
CA PRO A 101 7.66 -9.60 17.87
C PRO A 101 7.21 -10.49 16.70
N GLY A 102 6.06 -10.22 16.09
CA GLY A 102 5.55 -10.95 14.94
C GLY A 102 4.51 -12.02 15.30
N ILE A 103 3.27 -11.88 14.83
CA ILE A 103 2.21 -12.88 15.02
C ILE A 103 1.88 -13.56 13.70
N ARG A 104 2.13 -14.87 13.58
CA ARG A 104 1.77 -15.64 12.37
C ARG A 104 0.26 -15.73 12.21
N ILE A 105 -0.20 -15.63 10.96
CA ILE A 105 -1.61 -15.73 10.58
C ILE A 105 -1.79 -16.66 9.39
N ALA A 106 -2.99 -17.25 9.27
CA ALA A 106 -3.37 -17.95 8.06
C ALA A 106 -3.78 -16.93 6.98
N ARG A 107 -3.00 -16.85 5.88
CA ARG A 107 -3.31 -15.97 4.75
C ARG A 107 -4.12 -16.72 3.71
N LYS A 108 -5.33 -16.24 3.40
CA LYS A 108 -6.10 -16.76 2.26
C LYS A 108 -5.51 -16.22 0.96
N PRO A 109 -5.38 -17.05 -0.10
CA PRO A 109 -4.97 -16.59 -1.43
C PRO A 109 -5.82 -15.41 -1.91
N GLY A 110 -5.20 -14.45 -2.60
CA GLY A 110 -5.89 -13.27 -3.15
C GLY A 110 -6.10 -12.10 -2.17
N SER A 111 -5.70 -12.22 -0.90
CA SER A 111 -5.77 -11.13 0.07
C SER A 111 -4.60 -10.17 -0.12
N VAL A 112 -4.66 -9.28 -1.12
CA VAL A 112 -3.52 -8.41 -1.49
C VAL A 112 -3.42 -7.16 -0.62
N ASN A 113 -4.55 -6.48 -0.36
CA ASN A 113 -4.56 -5.21 0.40
C ASN A 113 -4.91 -5.40 1.88
N TRP A 114 -6.00 -6.12 2.15
CA TRP A 114 -6.49 -6.36 3.51
C TRP A 114 -6.52 -7.86 3.80
N VAL A 115 -6.13 -8.22 5.01
CA VAL A 115 -6.24 -9.58 5.53
C VAL A 115 -7.19 -9.58 6.72
N ARG A 116 -8.21 -10.44 6.68
CA ARG A 116 -9.12 -10.65 7.82
C ARG A 116 -8.46 -11.60 8.81
N LEU A 117 -8.39 -11.18 10.06
CA LEU A 117 -7.82 -11.95 11.15
C LEU A 117 -8.84 -12.95 11.68
N ASP A 118 -8.40 -14.17 11.96
CA ASP A 118 -9.18 -15.13 12.73
C ASP A 118 -9.22 -14.74 14.22
N LYS A 119 -10.10 -15.40 14.99
CA LYS A 119 -10.29 -15.11 16.41
C LYS A 119 -9.00 -15.28 17.23
N GLY A 120 -8.18 -16.28 16.90
CA GLY A 120 -6.93 -16.57 17.60
C GLY A 120 -5.86 -15.52 17.33
N ALA A 121 -5.68 -15.12 16.08
CA ALA A 121 -4.79 -14.05 15.67
C ALA A 121 -5.18 -12.72 16.31
N LYS A 122 -6.48 -12.39 16.32
CA LYS A 122 -7.02 -11.19 16.97
C LYS A 122 -6.70 -11.18 18.47
N LYS A 123 -6.98 -12.27 19.18
CA LYS A 123 -6.68 -12.40 20.61
C LYS A 123 -5.19 -12.24 20.91
N LYS A 124 -4.32 -12.90 20.14
CA LYS A 124 -2.85 -12.74 20.27
C LYS A 124 -2.41 -11.29 20.07
N LEU A 125 -3.05 -10.56 19.15
CA LEU A 125 -2.77 -9.15 18.89
C LEU A 125 -3.23 -8.25 20.05
N GLU A 126 -4.40 -8.53 20.62
CA GLU A 126 -4.93 -7.85 21.83
C GLU A 126 -4.01 -8.07 23.03
N ASP A 127 -3.55 -9.31 23.25
CA ASP A 127 -2.64 -9.68 24.32
C ASP A 127 -1.27 -8.99 24.15
N ALA A 128 -0.71 -8.99 22.93
CA ALA A 128 0.57 -8.34 22.63
C ALA A 128 0.52 -6.83 22.88
N THR A 129 -0.59 -6.19 22.49
CA THR A 129 -0.79 -4.75 22.68
C THR A 129 -0.95 -4.40 24.17
N SER A 130 -1.66 -5.23 24.93
CA SER A 130 -1.90 -5.04 26.37
C SER A 130 -0.61 -5.21 27.20
N LYS A 131 0.24 -6.19 26.86
CA LYS A 131 1.54 -6.41 27.52
C LYS A 131 2.49 -5.22 27.38
N GLN A 132 2.51 -4.59 26.21
CA GLN A 132 3.33 -3.39 25.98
C GLN A 132 2.87 -2.20 26.81
N HIS A 133 1.56 -2.03 26.99
CA HIS A 133 1.02 -0.98 27.86
C HIS A 133 1.52 -1.17 29.31
N ARG A 134 1.44 -2.39 29.86
CA ARG A 134 1.94 -2.70 31.21
C ARG A 134 3.45 -2.44 31.36
N ARG A 135 4.26 -2.83 30.38
CA ARG A 135 5.72 -2.56 30.41
C ARG A 135 6.02 -1.06 30.43
N ARG A 136 5.32 -0.27 29.62
CA ARG A 136 5.51 1.19 29.56
C ARG A 136 5.07 1.89 30.85
N VAL A 137 4.01 1.40 31.51
CA VAL A 137 3.57 1.93 32.81
C VAL A 137 4.56 1.60 33.92
N LYS A 138 5.12 0.38 33.93
CA LYS A 138 6.12 -0.02 34.93
C LYS A 138 7.52 0.59 34.71
N GLY A 139 7.87 0.94 33.47
CA GLY A 139 9.16 1.58 33.14
C GLY A 139 9.19 3.10 33.29
N LYS A 140 8.11 3.72 33.81
CA LYS A 140 8.02 5.17 34.07
C LYS A 140 8.08 5.49 35.57
N GLN A 141 8.82 4.69 36.34
CA GLN A 141 9.29 5.01 37.70
C GLN A 141 10.80 5.26 37.61
N GLY A 142 11.14 6.50 37.28
CA GLY A 142 12.49 6.97 36.99
C GLY A 142 12.36 8.18 36.08
N ASP A 143 12.82 9.33 36.56
CA ASP A 143 12.76 10.67 35.97
C ASP A 143 11.40 11.36 36.07
N GLY A 144 11.32 12.17 37.14
CA GLY A 144 10.16 12.95 37.54
C GLY A 144 9.72 13.95 36.48
N CYS A 145 8.42 13.95 36.21
CA CYS A 145 7.71 15.16 35.86
C CYS A 145 7.00 15.61 37.14
N SER A 146 7.73 16.32 38.00
CA SER A 146 7.14 17.01 39.15
C SER A 146 6.21 18.09 38.63
N MET A 147 4.95 18.03 39.06
CA MET A 147 4.02 19.14 38.98
C MET A 147 4.66 20.38 39.59
N LEU A 148 5.00 21.37 38.76
CA LEU A 148 5.28 22.71 39.26
C LEU A 148 3.95 23.43 39.38
N THR A 149 3.61 23.74 40.63
CA THR A 149 2.58 24.67 41.06
C THR A 149 2.90 26.09 40.58
N PRO A 150 1.89 26.98 40.47
CA PRO A 150 2.10 28.33 39.95
C PRO A 150 2.69 29.23 41.05
N ALA A 151 3.99 29.51 40.97
CA ALA A 151 4.61 30.58 41.75
C ALA A 151 4.54 31.89 40.94
N LYS A 152 3.85 32.89 41.52
CA LYS A 152 3.83 34.28 41.09
C LYS A 152 5.26 34.79 40.88
N ARG A 153 5.58 35.31 39.69
CA ARG A 153 6.78 36.12 39.46
C ARG A 153 6.39 37.51 39.01
N THR A 154 6.85 38.47 39.79
CA THR A 154 6.86 39.90 39.50
C THR A 154 7.73 40.19 38.29
N PHE A 155 7.22 41.10 37.47
CA PHE A 155 7.78 41.59 36.23
C PHE A 155 8.88 42.61 36.56
N ASN A 156 10.13 42.34 36.18
CA ASN A 156 11.18 43.34 36.03
C ASN A 156 11.77 43.13 34.65
N GLU A 157 11.60 44.12 33.78
CA GLU A 157 12.21 44.17 32.46
C GLU A 157 13.65 44.66 32.59
N ASP A 158 14.57 43.93 31.97
CA ASP A 158 15.94 44.41 31.73
C ASP A 158 16.29 44.12 30.25
N PRO A 159 16.58 45.14 29.42
CA PRO A 159 16.76 44.98 27.99
C PRO A 159 18.25 44.98 27.63
N SER A 160 18.89 43.80 27.60
CA SER A 160 20.09 43.57 26.78
C SER A 160 20.56 42.13 26.96
N SER A 161 20.23 41.24 26.01
CA SER A 161 20.98 39.99 25.82
C SER A 161 20.73 39.46 24.42
N GLN A 162 21.81 39.46 23.62
CA GLN A 162 21.87 38.87 22.29
C GLN A 162 21.56 37.37 22.38
N VAL A 163 20.61 36.91 21.55
CA VAL A 163 20.25 35.50 21.44
C VAL A 163 21.31 34.80 20.58
N PRO A 164 21.96 33.72 21.04
CA PRO A 164 22.80 32.90 20.18
C PRO A 164 21.92 32.17 19.16
N GLY A 165 22.35 32.19 17.90
CA GLY A 165 21.62 31.59 16.78
C GLY A 165 21.42 30.08 16.96
N PRO A 166 20.38 29.51 16.31
CA PRO A 166 20.06 28.10 16.46
C PRO A 166 21.18 27.20 15.95
N ASP A 167 21.53 26.19 16.76
CA ASP A 167 22.45 25.12 16.39
C ASP A 167 22.06 24.49 15.03
N PRO A 168 23.04 24.22 14.15
CA PRO A 168 22.76 23.54 12.89
C PRO A 168 22.21 22.15 13.19
N LEU A 169 21.00 21.89 12.67
CA LEU A 169 20.37 20.57 12.72
C LEU A 169 21.34 19.50 12.20
N PRO A 170 21.40 18.32 12.84
CA PRO A 170 22.23 17.23 12.36
C PRO A 170 21.79 16.84 10.94
N GLN A 171 22.75 16.81 10.03
CA GLN A 171 22.56 16.36 8.66
C GLN A 171 22.03 14.92 8.69
N VAL A 172 20.73 14.76 8.43
CA VAL A 172 20.11 13.47 8.22
C VAL A 172 20.75 12.84 6.99
N ALA A 173 21.47 11.73 7.23
CA ALA A 173 22.02 10.88 6.20
C ALA A 173 20.94 10.58 5.15
N ASP A 174 21.36 10.64 3.89
CA ASP A 174 20.55 10.54 2.69
C ASP A 174 19.35 9.61 2.86
N SER A 175 18.17 10.17 2.60
CA SER A 175 16.93 9.45 2.35
C SER A 175 17.11 8.53 1.14
N GLN A 176 17.72 7.38 1.37
CA GLN A 176 17.95 6.37 0.35
C GLN A 176 16.58 5.80 -0.03
N ALA A 177 16.08 6.24 -1.18
CA ALA A 177 14.83 5.75 -1.76
C ALA A 177 14.79 4.21 -1.70
N CYS A 178 13.61 3.67 -1.35
CA CYS A 178 13.41 2.23 -1.25
C CYS A 178 13.93 1.56 -2.54
N PRO A 179 14.80 0.52 -2.49
CA PRO A 179 15.44 -0.05 -3.69
C PRO A 179 14.46 -0.47 -4.79
N ALA A 180 13.23 -0.81 -4.42
CA ALA A 180 12.16 -1.14 -5.35
C ALA A 180 11.65 0.06 -6.18
N GLU A 181 11.83 1.29 -5.71
CA GLU A 181 11.43 2.52 -6.41
C GLU A 181 12.46 2.91 -7.47
N LYS A 182 13.75 2.73 -7.18
CA LYS A 182 14.80 2.81 -8.22
C LYS A 182 14.55 1.82 -9.37
N LEU A 183 14.03 0.63 -9.06
CA LEU A 183 13.67 -0.38 -10.06
C LEU A 183 12.42 0.00 -10.86
N ALA A 184 11.39 0.59 -10.21
CA ALA A 184 10.18 1.04 -10.88
C ALA A 184 10.45 2.22 -11.85
N VAL A 185 11.29 3.17 -11.43
CA VAL A 185 11.78 4.27 -12.27
C VAL A 185 12.56 3.73 -13.47
N ALA A 186 13.50 2.80 -13.25
CA ALA A 186 14.25 2.18 -14.34
C ALA A 186 13.36 1.43 -15.35
N ILE A 187 12.27 0.79 -14.89
CA ILE A 187 11.29 0.12 -15.75
C ILE A 187 10.44 1.15 -16.54
N ALA A 188 10.10 2.29 -15.94
CA ALA A 188 9.37 3.37 -16.61
C ALA A 188 10.23 4.05 -17.69
N SER A 189 11.51 4.33 -17.41
CA SER A 189 12.46 4.92 -18.38
C SER A 189 12.74 3.98 -19.56
N ARG A 190 12.82 2.66 -19.34
CA ARG A 190 12.95 1.67 -20.44
C ARG A 190 11.73 1.62 -21.36
N ARG A 191 10.53 1.92 -20.85
CA ARG A 191 9.30 1.99 -21.66
C ARG A 191 9.27 3.20 -22.59
N GLN A 192 9.90 4.33 -22.22
CA GLN A 192 9.99 5.51 -23.09
C GLN A 192 11.01 5.34 -24.22
N MET A 193 12.06 4.53 -24.05
CA MET A 193 13.04 4.28 -25.12
C MET A 193 12.53 3.33 -26.22
N GLN A 194 11.52 2.50 -25.94
CA GLN A 194 10.98 1.53 -26.91
C GLN A 194 9.93 2.09 -27.87
N THR A 195 9.61 3.39 -27.80
CA THR A 195 8.67 4.06 -28.74
C THR A 195 9.34 4.79 -29.90
N ARG A 196 10.66 4.65 -30.08
CA ARG A 196 11.36 5.10 -31.29
C ARG A 196 11.55 3.91 -32.23
N ASN A 197 10.80 3.92 -33.32
CA ASN A 197 10.82 2.90 -34.37
C ASN A 197 11.92 3.28 -35.39
N PRO A 198 13.00 2.50 -35.56
CA PRO A 198 13.90 2.69 -36.69
C PRO A 198 13.38 1.87 -37.88
N SER A 199 13.06 2.60 -38.96
CA SER A 199 13.12 2.17 -40.36
C SER A 199 12.54 0.81 -40.79
N GLY A 200 11.47 0.88 -41.58
CA GLY A 200 11.34 0.13 -42.83
C GLY A 200 10.95 -1.35 -42.73
N THR A 201 9.66 -1.64 -42.64
CA THR A 201 9.07 -2.87 -43.20
C THR A 201 7.54 -2.70 -43.32
N SER A 202 6.97 -3.35 -44.33
CA SER A 202 5.60 -3.21 -44.84
C SER A 202 4.51 -3.31 -43.77
N VAL A 203 3.49 -2.46 -43.92
CA VAL A 203 2.36 -2.32 -42.99
C VAL A 203 1.39 -3.50 -43.14
N PRO A 204 1.19 -4.36 -42.12
CA PRO A 204 0.13 -5.35 -42.16
C PRO A 204 -1.20 -4.69 -41.77
N SER A 205 -2.30 -5.20 -42.35
CA SER A 205 -3.68 -4.69 -42.27
C SER A 205 -4.10 -4.13 -40.91
N THR A 206 -4.91 -3.07 -40.95
CA THR A 206 -5.33 -2.23 -39.81
C THR A 206 -6.35 -2.90 -38.87
N GLU A 207 -6.85 -4.09 -39.20
CA GLU A 207 -7.93 -4.75 -38.48
C GLU A 207 -7.60 -6.20 -38.09
N CYS A 208 -8.26 -6.71 -37.06
CA CYS A 208 -8.21 -8.13 -36.71
C CYS A 208 -9.16 -8.91 -37.62
N GLN A 209 -8.66 -9.87 -38.42
CA GLN A 209 -9.49 -10.63 -39.36
C GLN A 209 -10.60 -11.50 -38.71
N GLU A 210 -10.51 -11.80 -37.40
CA GLU A 210 -11.57 -12.54 -36.69
C GLU A 210 -12.68 -11.64 -36.10
N CYS A 211 -12.44 -10.34 -35.86
CA CYS A 211 -13.38 -9.49 -35.12
C CYS A 211 -13.45 -8.02 -35.55
N HIS A 212 -12.69 -7.61 -36.57
CA HIS A 212 -12.62 -6.26 -37.14
C HIS A 212 -12.34 -5.12 -36.14
N VAL A 213 -11.80 -5.40 -34.95
CA VAL A 213 -11.51 -4.35 -33.95
C VAL A 213 -10.22 -3.57 -34.30
N PRO A 214 -10.21 -2.22 -34.18
CA PRO A 214 -9.05 -1.36 -34.42
C PRO A 214 -7.84 -1.66 -33.50
N LYS A 215 -6.62 -1.41 -34.01
CA LYS A 215 -5.34 -1.74 -33.34
C LYS A 215 -5.09 -1.07 -31.98
N SER A 216 -5.81 -0.02 -31.60
CA SER A 216 -5.61 0.70 -30.33
C SER A 216 -5.85 -0.17 -29.07
N ASP A 217 -6.46 -1.35 -29.23
CA ASP A 217 -6.86 -2.23 -28.13
C ASP A 217 -6.04 -3.54 -28.01
N ARG A 218 -4.89 -3.64 -28.70
CA ARG A 218 -3.99 -4.82 -28.61
C ARG A 218 -2.93 -4.63 -27.53
N ARG A 219 -3.10 -5.26 -26.35
CA ARG A 219 -2.01 -5.44 -25.37
C ARG A 219 -2.02 -6.82 -24.73
N MET A 220 -1.40 -7.80 -25.40
CA MET A 220 -0.63 -8.86 -24.73
C MET A 220 0.06 -9.78 -25.74
N TRP A 221 1.36 -10.02 -25.51
CA TRP A 221 2.16 -11.03 -26.19
C TRP A 221 2.03 -12.36 -25.46
N TYR A 222 1.83 -13.45 -26.19
CA TYR A 222 1.93 -14.79 -25.60
C TYR A 222 3.27 -15.38 -25.99
N VAL A 223 4.08 -15.67 -24.98
CA VAL A 223 5.34 -16.37 -25.14
C VAL A 223 5.13 -17.78 -24.61
N ASP A 224 5.46 -18.77 -25.43
CA ASP A 224 5.51 -20.16 -25.00
C ASP A 224 6.56 -20.27 -23.87
N ARG A 225 6.15 -20.80 -22.71
CA ARG A 225 7.00 -20.81 -21.51
C ARG A 225 8.14 -21.82 -21.59
N VAL A 226 8.08 -22.77 -22.50
CA VAL A 226 9.09 -23.84 -22.64
C VAL A 226 10.12 -23.45 -23.69
N THR A 227 9.67 -22.83 -24.79
CA THR A 227 10.52 -22.53 -25.94
C THR A 227 10.87 -21.05 -26.08
N GLY A 228 10.23 -20.15 -25.34
CA GLY A 228 10.45 -18.71 -25.43
C GLY A 228 9.94 -18.07 -26.72
N LYS A 229 9.27 -18.83 -27.61
CA LYS A 229 8.75 -18.30 -28.88
C LYS A 229 7.46 -17.54 -28.68
N VAL A 230 7.34 -16.40 -29.37
CA VAL A 230 6.12 -15.59 -29.42
C VAL A 230 5.09 -16.32 -30.29
N MET A 231 3.99 -16.76 -29.68
CA MET A 231 2.94 -17.58 -30.31
C MET A 231 1.85 -16.75 -31.00
N GLY A 232 2.05 -15.43 -31.14
CA GLY A 232 1.17 -14.50 -31.86
C GLY A 232 0.49 -13.44 -30.98
N THR A 233 -0.29 -12.57 -31.62
CA THR A 233 -1.08 -11.50 -30.97
C THR A 233 -2.57 -11.86 -30.95
N ARG A 234 -3.26 -11.65 -29.83
CA ARG A 234 -4.72 -11.80 -29.73
C ARG A 234 -5.32 -10.61 -28.96
N CYS A 235 -6.44 -10.07 -29.44
CA CYS A 235 -7.13 -8.98 -28.75
C CYS A 235 -7.95 -9.50 -27.55
N ILE A 236 -8.21 -8.62 -26.59
CA ILE A 236 -8.96 -8.92 -25.36
C ILE A 236 -10.41 -9.33 -25.70
N SER A 237 -10.99 -8.72 -26.73
CA SER A 237 -12.38 -8.97 -27.18
C SER A 237 -12.60 -10.41 -27.67
N CYS A 238 -11.67 -11.00 -28.44
CA CYS A 238 -11.77 -12.40 -28.86
C CYS A 238 -11.72 -13.39 -27.67
N LYS A 239 -11.03 -13.04 -26.59
CA LYS A 239 -10.98 -13.85 -25.37
C LYS A 239 -12.33 -13.87 -24.65
N ARG A 240 -13.00 -12.72 -24.56
CA ARG A 240 -14.30 -12.59 -23.90
C ARG A 240 -15.39 -13.35 -24.65
N LEU A 241 -15.41 -13.26 -25.98
CA LEU A 241 -16.36 -14.00 -26.82
C LEU A 241 -16.21 -15.52 -26.69
N ARG A 242 -14.97 -16.05 -26.76
CA ARG A 242 -14.75 -17.50 -26.58
C ARG A 242 -15.03 -17.97 -25.14
N TRP A 243 -14.78 -17.14 -24.13
CA TRP A 243 -15.15 -17.48 -22.75
C TRP A 243 -16.67 -17.54 -22.58
N LEU A 244 -17.41 -16.59 -23.16
CA LEU A 244 -18.87 -16.60 -23.18
C LEU A 244 -19.42 -17.82 -23.93
N ALA A 245 -18.85 -18.17 -25.09
CA ALA A 245 -19.23 -19.37 -25.84
C ALA A 245 -19.02 -20.66 -25.03
N ARG A 246 -17.86 -20.81 -24.37
CA ARG A 246 -17.61 -21.98 -23.49
C ARG A 246 -18.54 -22.03 -22.28
N LYS A 247 -18.95 -20.86 -21.76
CA LYS A 247 -19.91 -20.76 -20.65
C LYS A 247 -21.33 -21.13 -21.08
N ALA A 248 -21.73 -20.78 -22.30
CA ALA A 248 -23.00 -21.19 -22.88
C ALA A 248 -23.05 -22.71 -23.10
N GLN A 249 -21.98 -23.29 -23.65
CA GLN A 249 -21.90 -24.73 -23.93
C GLN A 249 -21.92 -25.59 -22.65
N ARG A 250 -21.39 -25.08 -21.53
CA ARG A 250 -21.49 -25.74 -20.21
C ARG A 250 -22.86 -25.61 -19.54
N ARG A 251 -23.71 -24.67 -19.98
CA ARG A 251 -25.08 -24.53 -19.48
C ARG A 251 -26.06 -25.43 -20.21
N SER A 252 -25.77 -25.82 -21.45
CA SER A 252 -26.60 -26.75 -22.22
C SER A 252 -26.40 -28.23 -21.85
N SER A 253 -25.41 -28.57 -21.02
CA SER A 253 -25.09 -29.95 -20.63
C SER A 253 -25.68 -30.37 -19.26
N VAL A 254 -26.69 -29.67 -18.75
CA VAL A 254 -27.38 -29.99 -17.49
C VAL A 254 -28.89 -29.94 -17.73
N VAL A 255 -29.52 -31.11 -17.93
CA VAL A 255 -30.96 -31.50 -17.99
C VAL A 255 -31.00 -32.79 -18.83
N CYS A 256 -31.56 -33.96 -18.49
CA CYS A 256 -32.26 -34.50 -17.33
C CYS A 256 -32.08 -36.03 -17.38
N SER A 257 -31.75 -36.68 -16.27
CA SER A 257 -31.99 -38.13 -16.08
C SER A 257 -33.21 -38.28 -15.20
N GLY A 258 -34.37 -38.51 -15.83
CA GLY A 258 -35.62 -38.85 -15.17
C GLY A 258 -35.61 -40.34 -14.81
N VAL A 259 -36.09 -40.63 -13.61
CA VAL A 259 -36.15 -41.93 -12.96
C VAL A 259 -37.40 -42.67 -13.44
N ASP A 260 -37.25 -43.92 -13.88
CA ASP A 260 -38.36 -44.86 -14.05
C ASP A 260 -38.83 -45.33 -12.67
N VAL A 261 -40.16 -45.39 -12.48
CA VAL A 261 -40.82 -46.11 -11.39
C VAL A 261 -41.97 -46.90 -12.01
N ASP A 262 -41.90 -48.21 -11.80
CA ASP A 262 -42.82 -49.33 -12.10
C ASP A 262 -44.15 -49.09 -12.82
#